data_AF-A0A971C2A2-F1
#
_entry.id   AF-A0A971C2A2-F1
#
_cell.length_a   1.000
_cell.length_b   1.000
_cell.length_c   1.000
_cell.angle_alpha   90.00
_cell.angle_beta   90.00
_cell.angle_gamma   90.00
#
_symmetry.space_group_name_H-M   'P 1'
#
loop_
_entity.id
_entity.type
_entity.pdbx_description
1 polymer ?
#
loop_
_entity_poly.entity_id
_entity_poly.type
_entity_poly.pdbx_seq_one_letter_code
_entity_poly.pdbx_strand_id
1 'polypeptide(L)' 'QGMNGLELAGTIRKQYPEKKIVLLTAYTHYKHDLSSWAADAYVVKSPDFSELKSLVEELLGEEK' A
#
# COMPACT_ATOMS: atom_id res chain seq x y z
N GLN A 1 21.52 -6.88 -5.83
CA GLN A 1 20.42 -6.44 -4.93
C GLN A 1 19.62 -5.38 -5.66
N GLY A 2 18.29 -5.40 -5.53
CA GLY A 2 17.39 -4.47 -6.21
C GLY A 2 16.62 -3.61 -5.21
N MET A 3 15.93 -2.60 -5.71
CA MET A 3 15.05 -1.73 -4.94
C MET A 3 13.91 -2.52 -4.30
N ASN A 4 13.64 -2.29 -3.02
CA ASN A 4 12.52 -2.93 -2.32
C ASN A 4 11.20 -2.14 -2.48
N GLY A 5 10.08 -2.74 -2.07
CA GLY A 5 8.75 -2.13 -2.24
C GLY A 5 8.55 -0.80 -1.50
N LEU A 6 9.23 -0.59 -0.36
CA LEU A 6 9.15 0.65 0.42
C LEU A 6 9.91 1.79 -0.27
N GLU A 7 11.10 1.48 -0.79
CA GLU A 7 11.90 2.42 -1.59
C GLU A 7 11.17 2.82 -2.88
N LEU A 8 10.51 1.85 -3.53
CA LEU A 8 9.69 2.11 -4.71
C LEU A 8 8.49 2.99 -4.37
N ALA A 9 7.77 2.69 -3.28
CA ALA A 9 6.64 3.52 -2.84
C ALA A 9 7.06 4.97 -2.56
N GLY A 10 8.21 5.18 -1.91
CA GLY A 10 8.78 6.51 -1.72
C GLY A 10 9.12 7.22 -3.03
N THR A 11 9.64 6.49 -4.02
CA THR A 11 9.94 7.03 -5.36
C THR A 11 8.66 7.43 -6.10
N ILE A 12 7.63 6.57 -6.06
CA ILE A 12 6.33 6.84 -6.68
C ILE A 12 5.67 8.05 -6.00
N ARG A 13 5.67 8.14 -4.67
CA ARG A 13 5.08 9.29 -3.95
C ARG A 13 5.74 10.61 -4.33
N LYS A 14 7.06 10.62 -4.52
CA LYS A 14 7.79 11.82 -4.96
C LYS A 14 7.46 12.24 -6.39
N GLN A 15 7.30 11.28 -7.30
CA GLN A 15 7.05 11.55 -8.72
C GLN A 15 5.56 11.77 -9.04
N TYR A 16 4.67 11.11 -8.29
CA TYR A 16 3.23 11.10 -8.52
C TYR A 16 2.48 11.27 -7.19
N PRO A 17 2.47 12.49 -6.61
CA PRO A 17 1.90 12.74 -5.28
C PRO A 17 0.43 12.35 -5.14
N GLU A 18 -0.34 12.41 -6.22
CA GLU A 18 -1.78 12.13 -6.25
C GLU A 18 -2.12 10.64 -6.37
N LYS A 19 -1.15 9.78 -6.71
CA LYS A 19 -1.41 8.35 -6.91
C LYS A 19 -1.63 7.65 -5.58
N LYS A 20 -2.66 6.80 -5.56
CA LYS A 20 -2.94 5.90 -4.42
C LYS A 20 -2.00 4.71 -4.46
N ILE A 21 -1.36 4.41 -3.33
CA ILE A 21 -0.36 3.36 -3.19
C ILE A 21 -0.79 2.45 -2.06
N VAL A 22 -0.97 1.16 -2.35
CA VAL A 22 -1.26 0.11 -1.36
C VAL A 22 -0.09 -0.86 -1.30
N LEU A 23 0.46 -1.07 -0.10
CA LEU A 23 1.49 -2.09 0.14
C LEU A 23 0.83 -3.41 0.55
N LEU A 24 0.98 -4.44 -0.28
CA LEU A 24 0.47 -5.79 -0.01
C LEU A 24 1.63 -6.77 0.26
N THR A 25 1.72 -7.29 1.48
CA THR A 25 2.89 -8.09 1.91
C THR A 25 2.51 -9.26 2.80
N ALA A 26 3.34 -10.31 2.82
CA ALA A 26 3.10 -11.50 3.66
C ALA A 26 3.44 -11.28 5.14
N TYR A 27 4.02 -10.14 5.50
CA TYR A 27 4.52 -9.87 6.84
C TYR A 27 3.63 -8.86 7.56
N THR A 28 3.42 -9.02 8.86
CA THR A 28 2.63 -8.09 9.69
C THR A 28 3.46 -6.92 10.21
N HIS A 29 4.79 -7.03 10.17
CA HIS A 29 5.69 -6.19 10.97
C HIS A 29 6.09 -4.85 10.33
N TYR A 30 5.85 -4.64 9.03
CA TYR A 30 6.28 -3.39 8.37
C TYR A 30 5.35 -2.19 8.63
N LYS A 31 4.21 -2.37 9.30
CA LYS A 31 3.34 -1.26 9.73
C LYS A 31 4.02 -0.25 10.66
N HIS A 32 5.11 -0.65 11.33
CA HIS A 32 5.85 0.21 12.26
C HIS A 32 7.11 0.85 11.65
N ASP A 33 7.44 0.53 10.40
CA ASP A 33 8.59 1.12 9.72
C ASP A 33 8.19 2.50 9.18
N LEU A 34 8.92 3.56 9.55
CA LEU A 34 8.65 4.96 9.17
C LEU A 34 8.55 5.15 7.64
N SER A 35 9.15 4.23 6.89
CA SER A 35 9.10 4.16 5.43
C SER A 35 7.72 3.77 4.85
N SER A 36 6.81 3.23 5.67
CA SER A 36 5.44 2.90 5.25
C SER A 36 4.55 4.12 5.02
N TRP A 37 4.92 5.30 5.51
CA TRP A 37 4.16 6.56 5.33
C TRP A 37 4.07 7.02 3.88
N ALA A 38 4.88 6.48 2.97
CA ALA A 38 4.77 6.78 1.54
C ALA A 38 3.49 6.18 0.91
N ALA A 39 2.94 5.11 1.50
CA ALA A 39 1.74 4.43 1.03
C ALA A 39 0.48 4.96 1.74
N ASP A 40 -0.66 4.94 1.03
CA ASP A 40 -1.96 5.30 1.59
C ASP A 40 -2.49 4.18 2.51
N ALA A 41 -2.11 2.93 2.22
CA ALA A 41 -2.55 1.78 3.00
C ALA A 41 -1.57 0.61 2.96
N TYR A 42 -1.73 -0.27 3.95
CA TYR A 42 -0.93 -1.48 4.11
C TYR A 42 -1.83 -2.67 4.43
N VAL A 43 -1.72 -3.73 3.64
CA VAL A 43 -2.53 -4.95 3.76
C VAL A 43 -1.61 -6.17 3.87
N VAL A 44 -1.94 -7.06 4.80
CA VAL A 44 -1.26 -8.36 4.90
C VAL A 44 -1.92 -9.33 3.92
N LYS A 45 -1.12 -10.05 3.15
CA LYS A 45 -1.61 -11.06 2.20
C LYS A 45 -2.44 -12.10 2.93
N SER A 46 -3.63 -12.33 2.40
CA SER A 46 -4.61 -13.28 2.90
C SER A 46 -5.18 -14.07 1.70
N PRO A 47 -5.59 -15.34 1.90
CA PRO A 47 -6.38 -16.07 0.91
C PRO A 47 -7.77 -15.45 0.70
N ASP A 48 -8.28 -14.69 1.68
CA ASP A 48 -9.47 -13.87 1.54
C ASP A 48 -9.10 -12.46 1.09
N PHE A 49 -9.59 -12.06 -0.09
CA PHE A 49 -9.33 -10.76 -0.71
C PHE A 49 -10.35 -9.68 -0.33
N SER A 50 -11.32 -9.97 0.53
CA SER A 50 -12.38 -9.03 0.90
C SER A 50 -11.82 -7.72 1.45
N GLU A 51 -10.83 -7.77 2.35
CA GLU A 51 -10.16 -6.59 2.90
C GLU A 51 -9.50 -5.74 1.81
N LEU A 52 -8.75 -6.38 0.89
CA LEU A 52 -8.06 -5.67 -0.19
C LEU A 52 -9.05 -5.01 -1.15
N LYS A 53 -10.13 -5.70 -1.51
CA LYS A 53 -11.14 -5.19 -2.44
C LYS A 53 -11.86 -3.98 -1.85
N SER A 54 -12.34 -4.08 -0.62
CA SER A 54 -13.01 -2.97 0.06
C SER A 54 -12.09 -1.76 0.21
N LEU A 55 -10.81 -1.97 0.52
CA LEU A 55 -9.84 -0.88 0.56
C LEU A 55 -9.63 -0.22 -0.80
N VAL A 56 -9.59 -0.99 -1.89
CA VAL A 56 -9.44 -0.44 -3.24
C VAL A 56 -10.68 0.37 -3.64
N GLU A 57 -11.88 -0.14 -3.36
CA GLU A 57 -13.15 0.57 -3.59
C GLU A 57 -13.17 1.91 -2.84
N GLU A 58 -12.77 1.91 -1.55
CA GLU A 58 -12.65 3.12 -0.73
C GLU A 58 -11.65 4.14 -1.32
N LEU A 59 -10.45 3.68 -1.71
CA LEU A 59 -9.41 4.56 -2.25
C LEU A 59 -9.77 5.15 -3.63
N LEU A 60 -10.60 4.45 -4.40
CA LEU A 60 -11.11 4.94 -5.68
C LEU A 60 -12.31 5.88 -5.52
N GLY A 61 -12.86 6.01 -4.30
CA GLY A 61 -14.08 6.77 -4.06
C GLY A 61 -15.31 6.14 -4.70
N GLU A 62 -15.28 4.81 -4.92
CA GLU A 62 -16.46 4.05 -5.32
C GLU A 62 -17.33 3.83 -4.08
N GLU A 63 -18.02 4.89 -3.65
CA GLU A 63 -19.11 4.74 -2.67
C GLU A 63 -20.20 3.86 -3.29
N LYS A 64 -20.68 2.89 -2.51
CA LYS A 64 -21.92 2.17 -2.82
C LYS A 64 -23.14 3.08 -2.66
#